data_AF-A0A2T6F1D1-F1
#
_entry.id   AF-A0A2T6F1D1-F1
#
_cell.length_a   1.000
_cell.length_b   1.000
_cell.length_c   1.000
_cell.angle_alpha   90.00
_cell.angle_beta   90.00
_cell.angle_gamma   90.00
#
_symmetry.space_group_name_H-M   'P 1'
#
loop_
_entity.id
_entity.type
_entity.pdbx_description
1 polymer ?
#
loop_
_entity_poly.entity_id
_entity_poly.type
_entity_poly.pdbx_seq_one_letter_code
_entity_poly.pdbx_strand_id
1 'polypeptide(L)' 'MALLTQAYILDNFGIRLNLPQLAKLLDIKEGTLRNQISARAFPIKTYIEGGRRFASYQAVSEYLDNQHLITQES' A
#
# COMPACT_ATOMS: atom_id res chain seq x y z
N MET A 1 -9.94 1.32 10.93
CA MET A 1 -9.54 2.70 10.58
C MET A 1 -8.47 3.13 11.57
N ALA A 2 -7.18 3.01 11.23
CA ALA A 2 -6.11 3.61 12.04
C ALA A 2 -5.71 4.98 11.48
N LEU A 3 -6.03 6.02 12.25
CA LEU A 3 -5.63 7.39 11.94
C LEU A 3 -4.10 7.54 11.93
N LEU A 4 -3.39 6.76 12.75
CA LEU A 4 -1.93 6.80 12.85
C LEU A 4 -1.25 6.32 11.55
N THR A 5 -1.67 5.17 11.01
CA THR A 5 -1.13 4.61 9.77
C THR A 5 -1.37 5.55 8.59
N GLN A 6 -2.56 6.15 8.52
CA GLN A 6 -2.88 7.15 7.51
C GLN A 6 -1.99 8.38 7.62
N ALA A 7 -1.82 8.94 8.82
CA ALA A 7 -0.97 10.10 9.05
C ALA A 7 0.50 9.81 8.66
N TYR A 8 1.02 8.64 9.04
CA TYR A 8 2.37 8.22 8.67
C TYR A 8 2.56 8.14 7.14
N ILE A 9 1.63 7.49 6.44
CA ILE A 9 1.73 7.35 4.98
C ILE A 9 1.60 8.72 4.30
N LEU A 10 0.68 9.56 4.76
CA LEU A 10 0.45 10.87 4.18
C LEU A 10 1.68 11.77 4.30
N ASP A 11 2.35 11.76 5.46
CA ASP A 11 3.55 12.56 5.72
C ASP A 11 4.77 12.07 4.91
N ASN A 12 4.94 10.76 4.76
CA ASN A 12 6.13 10.17 4.12
C ASN A 12 5.99 9.98 2.60
N PHE A 13 4.76 9.80 2.09
CA PHE A 13 4.52 9.42 0.69
C PHE A 13 3.46 10.28 -0.01
N GLY A 14 2.68 11.07 0.73
CA GLY A 14 1.57 11.88 0.20
C GLY A 14 0.30 11.08 -0.03
N ILE A 15 -0.62 11.65 -0.83
CA ILE A 15 -1.98 11.12 -1.03
C ILE A 15 -2.03 9.81 -1.86
N ARG A 16 -0.96 9.49 -2.59
CA ARG A 16 -0.91 8.32 -3.48
C ARG A 16 0.52 7.80 -3.60
N LEU A 17 0.65 6.49 -3.69
CA LEU A 17 1.92 5.78 -3.78
C LEU A 17 2.06 5.20 -5.18
N ASN A 18 3.19 5.46 -5.82
CA ASN A 18 3.59 4.75 -7.05
C ASN A 18 4.18 3.35 -6.72
N LEU A 19 4.41 2.52 -7.74
CA LEU A 19 4.91 1.15 -7.53
C LEU A 19 6.26 1.10 -6.80
N PRO A 20 7.27 1.94 -7.11
CA PRO A 20 8.51 1.97 -6.33
C PRO A 20 8.32 2.31 -4.85
N GLN A 21 7.47 3.29 -4.54
CA GLN A 21 7.14 3.67 -3.16
C GLN A 21 6.42 2.54 -2.43
N LEU A 22 5.47 1.88 -3.11
CA LEU A 22 4.70 0.79 -2.54
C LEU A 22 5.58 -0.46 -2.29
N ALA A 23 6.49 -0.75 -3.22
CA ALA A 23 7.50 -1.78 -3.08
C ALA A 23 8.41 -1.52 -1.87
N LYS A 24 8.86 -0.27 -1.70
CA LYS A 24 9.67 0.15 -0.55
C LYS A 24 8.91 0.03 0.77
N LEU A 25 7.65 0.47 0.81
CA LEU A 25 6.84 0.46 2.03
C LEU A 25 6.50 -0.97 2.49
N LEU A 26 6.21 -1.86 1.55
CA LEU A 26 5.82 -3.25 1.82
C LEU A 26 7.03 -4.20 1.93
N ASP A 27 8.25 -3.69 1.79
CA ASP A 27 9.49 -4.46 1.73
C ASP A 27 9.43 -5.63 0.73
N ILE A 28 8.94 -5.36 -0.48
CA ILE A 28 8.86 -6.33 -1.58
C ILE A 28 9.53 -5.79 -2.83
N LYS A 29 10.12 -6.68 -3.63
CA LYS A 29 10.69 -6.29 -4.93
C LYS A 29 9.61 -5.76 -5.86
N GLU A 30 9.89 -4.68 -6.57
CA GLU A 30 8.94 -4.07 -7.51
C GLU A 30 8.48 -5.06 -8.60
N GLY A 31 9.37 -5.94 -9.07
CA GLY A 31 9.01 -7.02 -9.99
C GLY A 31 7.98 -7.99 -9.42
N THR A 32 8.12 -8.38 -8.15
CA THR A 32 7.16 -9.23 -7.45
C THR A 32 5.79 -8.52 -7.34
N LEU A 33 5.80 -7.25 -6.97
CA LEU A 33 4.58 -6.44 -6.89
C LEU A 33 3.87 -6.32 -8.26
N ARG A 34 4.61 -6.06 -9.34
CA ARG A 34 4.06 -6.05 -10.70
C ARG A 34 3.50 -7.41 -11.12
N ASN A 35 4.17 -8.50 -10.77
CA ASN A 35 3.70 -9.86 -11.05
C ASN A 35 2.39 -10.16 -10.31
N GLN A 36 2.31 -9.81 -9.01
CA GLN A 36 1.09 -9.97 -8.22
C GLN A 36 -0.09 -9.17 -8.80
N ILE A 37 0.16 -7.92 -9.22
CA ILE A 37 -0.87 -7.08 -9.85
C ILE A 37 -1.34 -7.70 -11.18
N SER A 38 -0.41 -8.17 -12.00
CA SER A 38 -0.73 -8.81 -13.29
C SER A 38 -1.51 -10.11 -13.11
N ALA A 39 -1.19 -10.86 -12.04
CA ALA A 39 -1.89 -12.08 -11.65
C ALA A 39 -3.22 -11.82 -10.90
N ARG A 40 -3.62 -10.55 -10.70
CA ARG A 40 -4.79 -10.15 -9.88
C ARG A 40 -4.76 -10.68 -8.45
N ALA A 41 -3.56 -10.93 -7.92
CA ALA A 41 -3.31 -11.45 -6.58
C ALA A 41 -2.84 -10.35 -5.59
N PHE A 42 -2.63 -9.12 -6.05
CA PHE A 42 -2.19 -8.03 -5.18
C PHE A 42 -3.36 -7.51 -4.32
N PRO A 43 -3.24 -7.51 -2.97
CA PRO A 43 -4.37 -7.28 -2.08
C PRO A 43 -4.77 -5.80 -1.95
N ILE A 44 -3.90 -4.86 -2.34
CA ILE A 44 -4.19 -3.42 -2.26
C ILE A 44 -4.78 -2.95 -3.58
N LYS A 45 -5.92 -2.26 -3.52
CA LYS A 45 -6.55 -1.67 -4.70
C LYS A 45 -5.62 -0.66 -5.36
N THR A 46 -5.35 -0.86 -6.65
CA THR A 46 -4.56 0.07 -7.47
C THR A 46 -5.38 0.60 -8.64
N TYR A 47 -4.98 1.76 -9.16
CA TYR A 47 -5.57 2.40 -10.33
C TYR A 47 -4.49 2.94 -11.25
N ILE A 48 -4.85 3.25 -12.51
CA ILE A 48 -3.95 3.81 -13.51
C ILE A 48 -4.34 5.25 -13.78
N GLU A 49 -3.37 6.15 -13.80
CA GLU A 49 -3.52 7.57 -14.14
C GLU A 49 -2.27 8.01 -14.91
N GLY A 50 -2.44 8.63 -16.09
CA GLY A 50 -1.32 9.07 -16.92
C GLY A 50 -0.32 7.95 -17.30
N GLY A 51 -0.83 6.73 -17.51
CA GLY A 51 0.00 5.55 -17.83
C GLY A 51 0.82 5.00 -16.67
N ARG A 52 0.69 5.56 -15.46
CA ARG A 52 1.37 5.08 -14.25
C ARG A 52 0.36 4.49 -13.28
N ARG A 53 0.80 3.53 -12.47
CA ARG A 53 -0.04 2.84 -11.49
C ARG A 53 0.18 3.41 -10.10
N PHE A 54 -0.92 3.62 -9.39
CA PHE A 54 -0.95 4.19 -8.04
C PHE A 54 -1.85 3.39 -7.10
N ALA A 55 -1.59 3.51 -5.81
CA ALA A 55 -2.49 3.14 -4.72
C ALA A 55 -2.78 4.39 -3.87
N SER A 56 -4.01 4.56 -3.37
CA SER A 56 -4.32 5.68 -2.46
C SER A 56 -3.74 5.41 -1.08
N TYR A 57 -3.35 6.46 -0.35
CA TYR A 57 -2.87 6.33 1.03
C TYR A 57 -3.87 5.58 1.93
N GLN A 58 -5.18 5.79 1.71
CA GLN A 58 -6.25 5.11 2.43
C GLN A 58 -6.22 3.60 2.20
N ALA A 59 -6.21 3.14 0.94
CA ALA A 59 -6.21 1.71 0.64
C ALA A 59 -4.94 1.01 1.17
N VAL A 60 -3.80 1.70 1.13
CA VAL A 60 -2.55 1.18 1.71
C VAL A 60 -2.65 1.10 3.23
N SER A 61 -3.18 2.14 3.89
CA SER A 61 -3.35 2.16 5.36
C SER A 61 -4.28 1.06 5.84
N GLU A 62 -5.43 0.86 5.16
CA GLU A 62 -6.39 -0.18 5.49
C GLU A 62 -5.77 -1.58 5.40
N TYR A 63 -4.96 -1.81 4.35
CA TYR A 63 -4.25 -3.08 4.22
C TYR A 63 -3.27 -3.29 5.36
N LEU A 64 -2.42 -2.30 5.66
CA LEU A 64 -1.44 -2.41 6.74
C LEU A 64 -2.12 -2.65 8.09
N ASP A 65 -3.19 -1.92 8.39
CA ASP A 65 -3.98 -2.11 9.61
C ASP A 65 -4.53 -3.53 9.70
N ASN A 66 -5.08 -4.06 8.60
CA ASN A 66 -5.62 -5.41 8.55
C ASN A 66 -4.54 -6.49 8.70
N GLN A 67 -3.30 -6.23 8.27
CA GLN A 67 -2.18 -7.17 8.51
C GLN A 67 -1.73 -7.20 9.97
N HIS A 68 -2.01 -6.16 10.78
CA HIS A 68 -1.64 -6.07 12.21
C HIS A 68 -2.72 -6.64 13.17
N LEU A 69 -3.66 -7.45 12.69
CA LEU A 69 -4.80 -7.96 13.47
C LEU A 69 -4.46 -9.05 14.52
N ILE A 70 -3.19 -9.29 14.88
CA ILE A 70 -2.82 -10.14 16.03
C ILE A 70 -1.58 -9.64 16.78
N THR A 71 -1.50 -8.36 17.18
CA THR A 71 -0.67 -7.97 18.35
C THR A 71 -1.16 -6.63 18.92
N GLN A 72 -2.29 -6.66 19.62
CA GLN A 72 -2.57 -5.75 20.74
C GLN A 72 -3.26 -6.61 21.81
N GLU A 73 -2.53 -7.58 22.37
CA GLU A 73 -2.84 -8.04 23.73
C GLU A 73 -2.14 -7.13 24.73
N SER A 74 -2.88 -6.90 25.81
CA SER A 74 -2.80 -5.85 26.82
C SER A 74 -1.51 -5.80 27.64
#